data_AF-A0A7J4ERZ2-F1
#
_entry.id   AF-A0A7J4ERZ2-F1
#
_cell.length_a   1.000
_cell.length_b   1.000
_cell.length_c   1.000
_cell.angle_alpha   90.00
_cell.angle_beta   90.00
_cell.angle_gamma   90.00
#
_symmetry.space_group_name_H-M   'P 1'
#
loop_
_entity.id
_entity.type
_entity.pdbx_description
1 polymer ?
#
loop_
_entity_poly.entity_id
_entity_poly.type
_entity_poly.pdbx_seq_one_letter_code
_entity_poly.pdbx_strand_id
1 'polypeptide(L)'
;QKNWYEKINKKEMKKALRSAIAATAIKDVVNGRNHIFNGDLPKIVVDDIQSLSRTKEVIDFMKSIGVYSDVERAKMRKRTRAGKGKMRGRRYKKKKSVLLVVGEDNGIVKASKNLPGVDAVNVRNLNVELLAPGAHPGRLTVWTKSAISYLEKWL
;
A
#
# COMPACT_ATOMS: atom_id res chain seq x y z
N GLN A 1 -10.90 -35.12 2.02
CA GLN A 1 -11.14 -33.80 1.37
C GLN A 1 -10.01 -32.86 1.78
N LYS A 2 -9.41 -32.09 0.87
CA LYS A 2 -8.25 -31.23 1.22
C LYS A 2 -8.75 -29.90 1.81
N ASN A 3 -8.28 -29.52 3.00
CA ASN A 3 -8.55 -28.21 3.60
C ASN A 3 -7.59 -27.16 2.99
N TRP A 4 -8.14 -26.06 2.49
CA TRP A 4 -7.39 -24.94 1.89
C TRP A 4 -7.26 -23.72 2.81
N TYR A 5 -7.96 -23.72 3.94
CA TYR A 5 -8.04 -22.58 4.84
C TYR A 5 -7.30 -22.88 6.15
N GLU A 6 -6.45 -21.93 6.55
CA GLU A 6 -5.80 -21.93 7.84
C GLU A 6 -6.50 -20.93 8.77
N LYS A 7 -6.99 -21.39 9.92
CA LYS A 7 -7.71 -20.53 10.86
C LYS A 7 -6.71 -19.79 11.75
N ILE A 8 -6.79 -18.46 11.76
CA ILE A 8 -6.00 -17.61 12.67
C ILE A 8 -6.87 -17.07 13.81
N ASN A 9 -6.26 -16.94 14.98
CA ASN A 9 -6.89 -16.28 16.13
C ASN A 9 -7.12 -14.80 15.84
N LYS A 10 -8.33 -14.31 16.16
CA LYS A 10 -8.69 -12.89 15.95
C LYS A 10 -7.75 -11.93 16.69
N LYS A 11 -7.27 -12.31 17.89
CA LYS A 11 -6.32 -11.52 18.67
C LYS A 11 -4.96 -11.39 17.97
N GLU A 12 -4.43 -12.49 17.45
CA GLU A 12 -3.18 -12.50 16.69
C GLU A 12 -3.30 -11.69 15.39
N MET A 13 -4.41 -11.82 14.68
CA MET A 13 -4.66 -11.03 13.47
C MET A 13 -4.69 -9.51 13.75
N LYS A 14 -5.36 -9.09 14.83
CA LYS A 14 -5.37 -7.68 15.27
C LYS A 14 -3.98 -7.19 15.68
N LYS A 15 -3.21 -8.01 16.41
CA LYS A 15 -1.83 -7.71 16.80
C LYS A 15 -0.95 -7.51 15.57
N ALA A 16 -1.03 -8.42 14.60
CA ALA A 16 -0.31 -8.32 13.34
C ALA A 16 -0.65 -7.03 12.56
N LEU A 17 -1.92 -6.64 12.54
CA LEU A 17 -2.35 -5.38 11.90
C LEU A 17 -1.73 -4.16 12.59
N ARG A 18 -1.79 -4.10 13.93
CA ARG A 18 -1.18 -3.02 14.72
C ARG A 18 0.33 -2.93 14.51
N SER A 19 1.03 -4.06 14.54
CA SER A 19 2.47 -4.11 14.27
C SER A 19 2.80 -3.66 12.84
N ALA A 20 1.98 -4.06 11.86
CA ALA A 20 2.17 -3.66 10.47
C ALA A 20 1.97 -2.15 10.26
N ILE A 21 0.94 -1.56 10.91
CA ILE A 21 0.70 -0.10 10.90
C ILE A 21 1.90 0.62 11.54
N ALA A 22 2.32 0.21 12.74
CA ALA A 22 3.45 0.83 13.44
C ALA A 22 4.74 0.81 12.59
N ALA A 23 4.99 -0.30 11.88
CA ALA A 23 6.15 -0.41 10.99
C ALA A 23 6.14 0.57 9.82
N THR A 24 4.98 1.12 9.42
CA THR A 24 4.92 2.14 8.36
C THR A 24 5.42 3.52 8.80
N ALA A 25 5.49 3.77 10.12
CA ALA A 25 6.02 5.02 10.66
C ALA A 25 7.54 4.99 10.83
N ILE A 26 8.16 3.82 10.87
CA ILE A 26 9.61 3.67 11.12
C ILE A 26 10.37 3.72 9.79
N LYS A 27 11.14 4.79 9.59
CA LYS A 27 11.93 5.06 8.37
C LYS A 27 12.88 3.92 8.00
N ASP A 28 13.57 3.36 8.98
CA ASP A 28 14.56 2.29 8.76
C ASP A 28 13.92 1.00 8.25
N VAL A 29 12.74 0.65 8.76
CA VAL A 29 12.01 -0.55 8.32
C VAL A 29 11.50 -0.39 6.89
N VAL A 30 11.01 0.81 6.54
CA VAL A 30 10.54 1.11 5.18
C VAL A 30 11.70 1.16 4.18
N ASN A 31 12.82 1.76 4.56
CA ASN A 31 14.05 1.78 3.76
C ASN A 31 14.67 0.39 3.61
N GLY A 32 14.66 -0.44 4.66
CA GLY A 32 15.11 -1.83 4.61
C GLY A 32 14.31 -2.68 3.61
N ARG A 33 13.08 -2.26 3.28
CA ARG A 33 12.26 -2.84 2.21
C ARG A 33 12.57 -2.29 0.80
N ASN A 34 13.63 -1.49 0.68
CA ASN A 34 14.12 -0.82 -0.52
C ASN A 34 13.18 0.24 -1.12
N HIS A 35 12.23 0.77 -0.35
CA HIS A 35 11.38 1.87 -0.84
C HIS A 35 12.22 3.14 -1.06
N ILE A 36 11.89 3.90 -2.12
CA ILE A 36 12.61 5.12 -2.50
C ILE A 36 11.65 6.29 -2.35
N PHE A 37 11.82 7.10 -1.31
CA PHE A 37 10.98 8.26 -1.03
C PHE A 37 11.78 9.36 -0.33
N ASN A 38 11.27 10.58 -0.42
CA ASN A 38 11.88 11.76 0.20
C ASN A 38 11.08 12.22 1.43
N GLY A 39 11.78 12.87 2.37
CA GLY A 39 11.21 13.42 3.61
C GLY A 39 10.91 12.36 4.68
N ASP A 40 10.06 12.75 5.64
CA ASP A 40 9.83 11.95 6.84
C ASP A 40 8.56 11.10 6.75
N LEU A 41 8.48 10.11 7.64
CA LEU A 41 7.35 9.22 7.83
C LEU A 41 6.74 9.45 9.23
N PRO A 42 5.44 9.20 9.43
CA PRO A 42 4.44 8.78 8.44
C PRO A 42 4.04 9.89 7.46
N LYS A 43 3.68 9.52 6.22
CA LYS A 43 3.12 10.48 5.24
C LYS A 43 1.63 10.68 5.51
N ILE A 44 1.26 11.84 6.04
CA ILE A 44 -0.14 12.22 6.30
C ILE A 44 -0.52 13.37 5.37
N VAL A 45 -1.66 13.24 4.70
CA VAL A 45 -2.15 14.20 3.69
C VAL A 45 -3.61 14.59 3.93
N VAL A 46 -4.00 15.73 3.37
CA VAL A 46 -5.38 16.25 3.46
C VAL A 46 -6.37 15.36 2.71
N ASP A 47 -7.65 15.41 3.11
CA ASP A 47 -8.68 14.53 2.58
C ASP A 47 -9.11 14.85 1.14
N ASP A 48 -8.73 16.03 0.62
CA ASP A 48 -9.00 16.44 -0.76
C ASP A 48 -8.48 15.43 -1.79
N ILE A 49 -7.46 14.65 -1.45
CA ILE A 49 -6.92 13.63 -2.36
C ILE A 49 -7.91 12.50 -2.66
N GLN A 50 -8.95 12.34 -1.84
CA GLN A 50 -9.94 11.26 -1.97
C GLN A 50 -10.83 11.43 -3.20
N SER A 51 -11.01 12.68 -3.66
CA SER A 51 -11.85 13.05 -4.81
C SER A 51 -11.09 13.08 -6.14
N LEU A 52 -9.77 12.81 -6.13
CA LEU A 52 -8.99 12.75 -7.36
C LEU A 52 -9.51 11.64 -8.27
N SER A 53 -9.91 12.03 -9.47
CA SER A 53 -10.58 11.14 -10.42
C SER A 53 -9.65 10.72 -11.56
N ARG A 54 -8.63 11.54 -11.88
CA ARG A 54 -7.72 11.28 -12.99
C ARG A 54 -6.36 10.79 -12.49
N THR A 55 -5.81 9.80 -13.18
CA THR A 55 -4.48 9.25 -12.84
C THR A 55 -3.38 10.29 -12.94
N LYS A 56 -3.49 11.27 -13.85
CA LYS A 56 -2.51 12.37 -13.98
C LYS A 56 -2.43 13.19 -12.69
N GLU A 57 -3.57 13.54 -12.10
CA GLU A 57 -3.63 14.30 -10.84
C GLU A 57 -2.98 13.52 -9.70
N VAL A 58 -3.21 12.20 -9.64
CA VAL A 58 -2.55 11.33 -8.66
C VAL A 58 -1.03 11.28 -8.84
N ILE A 59 -0.55 11.30 -10.09
CA ILE A 59 0.90 11.35 -10.38
C ILE A 59 1.49 12.67 -9.89
N ASP A 60 0.83 13.78 -10.19
CA ASP A 60 1.30 15.12 -9.81
C ASP A 60 1.32 15.28 -8.29
N PHE A 61 0.30 14.77 -7.60
CA PHE A 61 0.27 14.64 -6.14
C PHE A 61 1.42 13.77 -5.61
N MET A 62 1.66 12.58 -6.17
CA MET A 62 2.74 11.70 -5.71
C MET A 62 4.13 12.31 -5.89
N LYS A 63 4.31 13.16 -6.91
CA LYS A 63 5.54 13.93 -7.11
C LYS A 63 5.71 15.00 -6.05
N SER A 64 4.65 15.75 -5.72
CA SER A 64 4.72 16.82 -4.71
C SER A 64 5.05 16.29 -3.32
N ILE A 65 4.52 15.12 -2.94
CA ILE A 65 4.84 14.48 -1.65
C ILE A 65 6.16 13.68 -1.65
N GLY A 66 6.84 13.58 -2.79
CA GLY A 66 8.14 12.93 -2.92
C GLY A 66 8.11 11.40 -2.84
N VAL A 67 7.02 10.74 -3.26
CA VAL A 67 6.93 9.26 -3.27
C VAL A 67 6.92 8.66 -4.68
N TYR A 68 6.83 9.49 -5.72
CA TYR A 68 6.69 9.02 -7.10
C TYR A 68 7.88 8.19 -7.61
N SER A 69 9.10 8.46 -7.11
CA SER A 69 10.30 7.66 -7.38
C SER A 69 10.10 6.17 -7.06
N ASP A 70 9.30 5.84 -6.04
CA ASP A 70 9.00 4.47 -5.67
C ASP A 70 8.12 3.76 -6.72
N VAL A 71 7.22 4.51 -7.34
CA VAL A 71 6.32 4.05 -8.41
C VAL A 71 7.11 3.80 -9.69
N GLU A 72 8.04 4.69 -10.02
CA GLU A 72 8.96 4.51 -11.14
C GLU A 72 9.84 3.27 -10.97
N ARG A 73 10.39 3.07 -9.76
CA ARG A 73 11.10 1.83 -9.38
C ARG A 73 10.23 0.59 -9.61
N ALA A 74 8.95 0.64 -9.24
CA ALA A 74 8.03 -0.47 -9.43
C ALA A 74 7.71 -0.73 -10.92
N LYS A 75 7.61 0.33 -11.73
CA LYS A 75 7.46 0.26 -13.19
C LYS A 75 8.66 -0.42 -13.85
N MET A 76 9.88 0.04 -13.54
CA MET A 76 11.13 -0.49 -14.10
C MET A 76 11.38 -1.95 -13.72
N ARG A 77 10.98 -2.36 -12.51
CA ARG A 77 11.17 -3.73 -12.01
C ARG A 77 10.06 -4.71 -12.43
N LYS A 78 9.12 -4.30 -13.29
CA LYS A 78 8.13 -5.20 -13.87
C LYS A 78 8.83 -6.16 -14.84
N ARG A 79 8.80 -7.45 -14.52
CA ARG A 79 9.42 -8.49 -15.38
C ARG A 79 8.50 -9.68 -15.61
N THR A 80 8.77 -10.43 -16.67
CA THR A 80 8.10 -11.72 -16.93
C THR A 80 8.49 -12.72 -15.84
N ARG A 81 7.51 -13.48 -15.35
CA ARG A 81 7.71 -14.51 -14.33
C ARG A 81 8.47 -15.69 -14.93
N ALA A 82 9.52 -16.12 -14.23
CA ALA A 82 10.25 -17.34 -14.59
C ALA A 82 9.38 -18.60 -14.38
N GLY A 83 9.65 -19.64 -15.16
CA GLY A 83 8.99 -20.94 -15.07
C GLY A 83 7.55 -20.98 -15.63
N LYS A 84 6.82 -22.07 -15.33
CA LYS A 84 5.49 -22.36 -15.88
C LYS A 84 4.38 -21.43 -15.37
N GLY A 85 4.62 -20.69 -14.29
CA GLY A 85 3.64 -19.73 -13.74
C GLY A 85 3.22 -18.66 -14.75
N LYS A 86 4.07 -18.36 -15.75
CA LYS A 86 3.75 -17.42 -16.83
C LYS A 86 2.59 -17.89 -17.72
N MET A 87 2.41 -19.21 -17.85
CA MET A 87 1.34 -19.82 -18.65
C MET A 87 0.02 -19.91 -17.89
N ARG A 88 0.04 -19.85 -16.55
CA ARG A 88 -1.13 -19.99 -15.67
C ARG A 88 -1.76 -18.63 -15.30
N GLY A 89 -1.81 -17.69 -16.24
CA GLY A 89 -2.37 -16.34 -16.05
C GLY A 89 -1.54 -15.37 -15.17
N ARG A 90 -0.36 -15.79 -14.66
CA ARG A 90 0.50 -14.98 -13.75
C ARG A 90 1.79 -14.51 -14.43
N ARG A 91 1.67 -14.03 -15.68
CA ARG A 91 2.80 -13.69 -16.57
C ARG A 91 3.76 -12.66 -16.00
N TYR A 92 3.28 -11.63 -15.31
CA TYR A 92 4.13 -10.55 -14.80
C TYR A 92 4.36 -10.66 -13.29
N LYS A 93 5.57 -10.34 -12.85
CA LYS A 93 5.90 -10.04 -11.45
C LYS A 93 6.04 -8.52 -11.33
N LYS A 94 5.11 -7.90 -10.62
CA LYS A 94 5.14 -6.46 -10.27
C LYS A 94 5.67 -6.30 -8.84
N LYS A 95 6.38 -5.21 -8.56
CA LYS A 95 6.77 -4.84 -7.20
C LYS A 95 5.63 -4.05 -6.53
N LYS A 96 5.49 -4.20 -5.22
CA LYS A 96 4.57 -3.40 -4.41
C LYS A 96 5.27 -2.08 -4.06
N SER A 97 4.61 -0.99 -4.38
CA SER A 97 5.06 0.38 -4.16
C SER A 97 4.20 1.00 -3.06
N VAL A 98 3.77 2.23 -3.24
CA VAL A 98 2.95 3.00 -2.31
C VAL A 98 1.62 2.30 -2.02
N LEU A 99 1.18 2.37 -0.78
CA LEU A 99 -0.20 2.10 -0.37
C LEU A 99 -0.86 3.44 -0.03
N LEU A 100 -1.98 3.76 -0.67
CA LEU A 100 -2.82 4.89 -0.30
C LEU A 100 -3.93 4.40 0.63
N VAL A 101 -4.02 4.95 1.83
CA VAL A 101 -5.10 4.63 2.78
C VAL A 101 -6.00 5.83 2.97
N VAL A 102 -7.25 5.66 2.56
CA VAL A 102 -8.26 6.72 2.49
C VAL A 102 -9.40 6.46 3.48
N GLY A 103 -9.97 7.52 4.06
CA GLY A 103 -11.15 7.38 4.92
C GLY A 103 -12.39 7.00 4.10
N GLU A 104 -12.58 7.64 2.95
CA GLU A 104 -13.64 7.36 1.99
C GLU A 104 -13.09 7.24 0.57
N ASP A 105 -13.80 6.52 -0.30
CA ASP A 105 -13.42 6.37 -1.70
C ASP A 105 -14.34 7.24 -2.57
N ASN A 106 -13.85 8.43 -2.93
CA ASN A 106 -14.55 9.37 -3.80
C ASN A 106 -13.97 9.37 -5.23
N GLY A 107 -13.31 8.28 -5.64
CA GLY A 107 -12.74 8.11 -6.98
C GLY A 107 -11.26 7.74 -6.99
N ILE A 108 -10.55 7.98 -5.88
CA ILE A 108 -9.11 7.73 -5.74
C ILE A 108 -8.71 6.27 -5.99
N VAL A 109 -9.54 5.29 -5.62
CA VAL A 109 -9.24 3.88 -5.89
C VAL A 109 -9.20 3.60 -7.39
N LYS A 110 -10.13 4.19 -8.14
CA LYS A 110 -10.16 4.07 -9.60
C LYS A 110 -9.01 4.85 -10.24
N ALA A 111 -8.73 6.06 -9.76
CA ALA A 111 -7.69 6.93 -10.32
C ALA A 111 -6.28 6.34 -10.16
N SER A 112 -6.01 5.68 -9.02
CA SER A 112 -4.71 5.07 -8.71
C SER A 112 -4.51 3.67 -9.30
N LYS A 113 -5.57 2.97 -9.70
CA LYS A 113 -5.53 1.56 -10.16
C LYS A 113 -4.55 1.29 -11.32
N ASN A 114 -4.33 2.27 -12.19
CA ASN A 114 -3.43 2.12 -13.34
C ASN A 114 -1.95 2.29 -12.98
N LEU A 115 -1.65 2.85 -11.81
CA LEU A 115 -0.27 3.12 -11.40
C LEU A 115 0.47 1.82 -11.06
N PRO A 116 1.70 1.61 -11.57
CA PRO A 116 2.46 0.39 -11.29
C PRO A 116 2.78 0.21 -9.80
N GLY A 117 2.21 -0.83 -9.19
CA GLY A 117 2.55 -1.23 -7.83
C GLY A 117 1.90 -0.40 -6.73
N VAL A 118 1.14 0.63 -7.09
CA VAL A 118 0.31 1.39 -6.15
C VAL A 118 -0.96 0.58 -5.87
N ASP A 119 -1.34 0.49 -4.60
CA ASP A 119 -2.69 0.06 -4.22
C ASP A 119 -3.35 1.19 -3.43
N ALA A 120 -4.68 1.32 -3.53
CA ALA A 120 -5.47 2.22 -2.70
C ALA A 120 -6.55 1.42 -1.98
N VAL A 121 -6.78 1.72 -0.71
CA VAL A 121 -7.75 1.00 0.12
C VAL A 121 -8.44 1.94 1.08
N ASN A 122 -9.73 1.70 1.33
CA ASN A 122 -10.44 2.33 2.41
C ASN A 122 -9.93 1.79 3.76
N VAL A 123 -9.73 2.66 4.74
CA VAL A 123 -9.25 2.31 6.09
C VAL A 123 -10.05 1.18 6.74
N ARG A 124 -11.37 1.09 6.48
CA ARG A 124 -12.25 0.03 6.99
C ARG A 124 -11.90 -1.36 6.46
N ASN A 125 -11.32 -1.42 5.27
CA ASN A 125 -10.94 -2.64 4.56
C ASN A 125 -9.43 -2.92 4.63
N LEU A 126 -8.72 -2.23 5.53
CA LEU A 126 -7.28 -2.37 5.69
C LEU A 126 -6.94 -3.76 6.23
N ASN A 127 -5.98 -4.43 5.61
CA ASN A 127 -5.54 -5.76 6.01
C ASN A 127 -4.01 -5.83 6.15
N VAL A 128 -3.53 -6.90 6.81
CA VAL A 128 -2.10 -7.12 7.05
C VAL A 128 -1.35 -7.34 5.74
N GLU A 129 -1.95 -8.02 4.76
CA GLU A 129 -1.30 -8.32 3.49
C GLU A 129 -0.99 -7.07 2.66
N LEU A 130 -1.81 -6.03 2.76
CA LEU A 130 -1.60 -4.75 2.09
C LEU A 130 -0.46 -3.98 2.73
N LEU A 131 -0.35 -3.96 4.05
CA LEU A 131 0.71 -3.26 4.81
C LEU A 131 2.03 -4.03 4.85
N ALA A 132 1.96 -5.36 4.92
CA ALA A 132 3.11 -6.25 5.05
C ALA A 132 3.13 -7.35 3.95
N PRO A 133 3.18 -6.99 2.65
CA PRO A 133 3.09 -7.98 1.59
C PRO A 133 4.25 -8.98 1.63
N GLY A 134 3.94 -10.27 1.60
CA GLY A 134 4.95 -11.34 1.67
C GLY A 134 5.64 -11.45 3.04
N ALA A 135 4.93 -11.10 4.13
CA ALA A 135 5.41 -11.17 5.52
C ALA A 135 6.61 -10.27 5.85
N HIS A 136 6.94 -9.31 4.97
CA HIS A 136 7.86 -8.23 5.30
C HIS A 136 7.02 -7.03 5.78
N PRO A 137 7.34 -6.37 6.90
CA PRO A 137 6.65 -5.13 7.31
C PRO A 137 7.21 -3.89 6.58
N GLY A 138 6.72 -2.69 6.91
CA GLY A 138 7.28 -1.42 6.41
C GLY A 138 7.00 -1.14 4.94
N ARG A 139 5.76 -1.31 4.47
CA ARG A 139 5.38 -0.78 3.16
C ARG A 139 5.24 0.74 3.22
N LEU A 140 5.77 1.44 2.22
CA LEU A 140 5.56 2.88 2.08
C LEU A 140 4.07 3.19 1.95
N THR A 141 3.52 3.88 2.96
CA THR A 141 2.08 4.11 3.09
C THR A 141 1.81 5.60 3.26
N VAL A 142 0.83 6.11 2.52
CA VAL A 142 0.33 7.49 2.60
C VAL A 142 -1.07 7.44 3.17
N TRP A 143 -1.27 8.18 4.25
CA TRP A 143 -2.50 8.21 5.03
C TRP A 143 -3.23 9.53 4.82
N THR A 144 -4.53 9.46 4.63
CA THR A 144 -5.41 10.64 4.73
C THR A 144 -5.67 10.98 6.20
N LYS A 145 -5.96 12.25 6.50
CA LYS A 145 -6.31 12.69 7.86
C LYS A 145 -7.50 11.89 8.40
N SER A 146 -8.56 11.73 7.60
CA SER A 146 -9.73 10.97 8.04
C SER A 146 -9.44 9.48 8.28
N ALA A 147 -8.49 8.88 7.55
CA ALA A 147 -8.04 7.51 7.83
C ALA A 147 -7.33 7.40 9.20
N ILE A 148 -6.46 8.36 9.55
CA ILE A 148 -5.80 8.37 10.86
C ILE A 148 -6.81 8.57 11.99
N SER A 149 -7.74 9.53 11.87
CA SER A 149 -8.79 9.74 12.88
C SER A 149 -9.70 8.52 13.06
N TYR A 150 -9.90 7.71 12.01
CA TYR A 150 -10.60 6.44 12.14
C TYR A 150 -9.78 5.40 12.91
N LEU A 151 -8.46 5.31 12.65
CA LEU A 151 -7.57 4.41 13.37
C LEU A 151 -7.47 4.76 14.86
N GLU A 152 -7.44 6.04 15.22
CA GLU A 152 -7.43 6.48 16.61
C GLU A 152 -8.65 5.99 17.40
N LYS A 153 -9.84 5.99 16.78
CA LYS A 153 -11.06 5.45 17.40
C LYS A 153 -11.05 3.92 17.51
N TRP A 154 -10.27 3.25 16.66
CA TRP A 154 -10.24 1.80 16.53
C TRP A 154 -9.18 1.12 17.41
N LEU A 155 -8.07 1.81 17.67
CA LEU A 155 -6.93 1.32 18.43
C LEU A 155 -7.23 1.23 19.93
#